data_AF-A0A7X7QMF8-F1
#
_entry.id   AF-A0A7X7QMF8-F1
#
_cell.length_a   1.000
_cell.length_b   1.000
_cell.length_c   1.000
_cell.angle_alpha   90.00
_cell.angle_beta   90.00
_cell.angle_gamma   90.00
#
_symmetry.space_group_name_H-M   'P 1'
#
loop_
_entity.id
_entity.type
_entity.pdbx_description
1 polymer ?
#
loop_
_entity_poly.entity_id
_entity_poly.type
_entity_poly.pdbx_seq_one_letter_code
_entity_poly.pdbx_strand_id
1 'polypeptide(L)'
;MRWPVDCRIARIVSGGQTGADRGGLDAAIAAGVPHGGWCPRGRRAEDGVIPAVYRLVETSSADYAVRTERNVVNSHCPAVFTFG
;
A
#
# COMPACT_ATOMS: atom_id res chain seq x y z
N MET A 1 -12.07 26.80 -4.59
CA MET A 1 -10.96 26.21 -3.83
C MET A 1 -9.83 25.90 -4.79
N ARG A 2 -8.64 26.48 -4.58
CA ARG A 2 -7.43 26.21 -5.38
C ARG A 2 -6.50 25.41 -4.48
N TRP A 3 -6.28 24.14 -4.78
CA TRP A 3 -5.27 23.36 -4.07
C TRP A 3 -3.91 23.98 -4.33
N PRO A 4 -3.04 24.16 -3.32
CA PRO A 4 -1.70 24.66 -3.53
C PRO A 4 -0.96 23.73 -4.51
N VAL A 5 -0.25 24.33 -5.46
CA VAL A 5 0.44 23.63 -6.56
C VAL A 5 1.66 22.81 -6.10
N ASP A 6 2.03 22.91 -4.83
CA ASP A 6 3.10 22.13 -4.19
C ASP A 6 2.56 20.92 -3.42
N CYS A 7 1.64 20.16 -4.01
CA CYS A 7 1.17 18.91 -3.42
C CYS A 7 2.20 17.79 -3.68
N ARG A 8 3.15 17.64 -2.75
CA ARG A 8 4.10 16.53 -2.78
C ARG A 8 3.50 15.29 -2.11
N ILE A 9 3.68 14.13 -2.73
CA ILE A 9 3.32 12.85 -2.10
C ILE A 9 4.27 12.60 -0.92
N ALA A 10 3.73 12.68 0.30
CA ALA A 10 4.52 12.47 1.52
C ALA A 10 4.80 10.97 1.79
N ARG A 11 3.88 10.09 1.41
CA ARG A 11 3.99 8.64 1.61
C ARG A 11 3.04 7.89 0.68
N ILE A 12 3.45 6.70 0.24
CA ILE A 12 2.58 5.71 -0.41
C ILE A 12 2.33 4.55 0.57
N VAL A 13 1.07 4.18 0.78
CA VAL A 13 0.69 3.03 1.61
C VAL A 13 -0.12 2.03 0.79
N SER A 14 0.14 0.74 1.01
CA SER A 14 -0.48 -0.34 0.23
C SER A 14 -0.49 -1.68 0.99
N GLY A 15 -1.31 -2.62 0.52
CA GLY A 15 -1.49 -3.95 1.12
C GLY A 15 -0.41 -4.99 0.81
N GLY A 16 0.46 -4.73 -0.17
CA GLY A 16 1.52 -5.65 -0.60
C GLY A 16 1.07 -6.85 -1.45
N GLN A 17 -0.19 -6.89 -1.89
CA GLN A 17 -0.65 -7.86 -2.88
C GLN A 17 0.10 -7.68 -4.21
N THR A 18 0.16 -8.73 -5.02
CA THR A 18 0.57 -8.65 -6.43
C THR A 18 -0.24 -7.58 -7.21
N GLY A 19 0.28 -7.16 -8.36
CA GLY A 19 -0.37 -6.15 -9.19
C GLY A 19 -0.25 -4.75 -8.62
N ALA A 20 -1.38 -4.04 -8.48
CA ALA A 20 -1.42 -2.62 -8.13
C ALA A 20 -0.75 -2.30 -6.79
N ASP A 21 -0.90 -3.17 -5.79
CA ASP A 21 -0.35 -2.95 -4.46
C ASP A 21 1.18 -2.87 -4.50
N ARG A 22 1.85 -3.90 -5.06
CA ARG A 22 3.30 -3.88 -5.26
C ARG A 22 3.75 -2.83 -6.26
N GLY A 23 3.02 -2.59 -7.35
CA GLY A 23 3.34 -1.53 -8.29
C GLY A 23 3.44 -0.16 -7.62
N GLY A 24 2.53 0.15 -6.67
CA GLY A 24 2.61 1.36 -5.87
C GLY A 24 3.82 1.40 -4.93
N LEU A 25 4.16 0.28 -4.29
CA LEU A 25 5.33 0.18 -3.40
C LEU A 25 6.65 0.30 -4.18
N ASP A 26 6.75 -0.35 -5.33
CA ASP A 26 7.91 -0.32 -6.22
C ASP A 26 8.12 1.10 -6.76
N ALA A 27 7.05 1.77 -7.20
CA ALA A 27 7.10 3.17 -7.61
C ALA A 27 7.57 4.09 -6.49
N ALA A 28 7.12 3.86 -5.25
CA ALA A 28 7.57 4.62 -4.09
C ALA A 28 9.06 4.44 -3.82
N ILE A 29 9.55 3.20 -3.87
CA ILE A 29 10.98 2.88 -3.71
C ILE A 29 11.80 3.55 -4.81
N ALA A 30 11.39 3.42 -6.07
CA ALA A 30 12.08 4.01 -7.22
C ALA A 30 12.12 5.54 -7.16
N ALA A 31 11.04 6.18 -6.69
CA ALA A 31 10.95 7.62 -6.56
C ALA A 31 11.57 8.18 -5.26
N GLY A 32 12.06 7.32 -4.36
CA GLY A 32 12.57 7.74 -3.04
C GLY A 32 11.48 8.29 -2.11
N VAL A 33 10.21 7.99 -2.38
CA VAL A 33 9.07 8.39 -1.54
C VAL A 33 8.93 7.39 -0.39
N PRO A 34 8.71 7.85 0.86
CA PRO A 34 8.43 6.94 1.96
C PRO A 34 7.28 5.98 1.63
N HIS A 35 7.43 4.71 1.96
CA HIS A 35 6.37 3.72 1.75
C HIS A 35 6.02 2.95 3.02
N GLY A 36 4.93 2.19 2.97
CA GLY A 36 4.54 1.23 4.00
C GLY A 36 3.12 0.72 3.78
N GLY A 37 2.44 0.40 4.87
CA GLY A 37 1.05 -0.03 4.85
C GLY A 37 0.82 -1.28 5.69
N TRP A 38 -0.41 -1.76 5.66
CA TRP A 38 -0.86 -2.92 6.41
C TRP A 38 -0.97 -4.14 5.51
N CYS A 39 -0.43 -5.29 5.92
CA CYS A 39 -0.59 -6.56 5.21
C CYS A 39 -1.28 -7.61 6.10
N PRO A 40 -1.82 -8.70 5.54
CA PRO A 40 -2.38 -9.79 6.35
C PRO A 40 -1.30 -10.41 7.26
N ARG A 41 -1.74 -11.02 8.35
CA ARG A 41 -0.90 -11.86 9.21
C ARG A 41 -0.21 -12.94 8.38
N GLY A 42 1.08 -13.18 8.64
CA GLY A 42 1.95 -14.04 7.86
C GLY A 42 2.44 -13.41 6.54
N ARG A 43 2.24 -12.09 6.35
CA ARG A 43 2.60 -11.35 5.13
C ARG A 43 2.06 -12.03 3.87
N ARG A 44 0.79 -12.45 3.87
CA ARG A 44 0.20 -13.23 2.77
C ARG A 44 -0.10 -12.38 1.55
N ALA A 45 0.28 -12.88 0.38
CA ALA A 45 -0.13 -12.46 -0.94
C ALA A 45 -0.51 -13.70 -1.77
N GLU A 46 -1.08 -13.52 -2.96
CA GLU A 46 -1.50 -14.64 -3.81
C GLU A 46 -0.34 -15.49 -4.35
N ASP A 47 0.83 -14.87 -4.49
CA ASP A 47 2.08 -15.52 -4.92
C ASP A 47 2.98 -15.93 -3.75
N GLY A 48 2.45 -15.92 -2.52
CA GLY A 48 3.14 -16.38 -1.32
C GLY A 48 3.44 -15.25 -0.32
N VAL A 49 4.65 -15.25 0.23
CA VAL A 49 5.04 -14.32 1.29
C VAL A 49 5.51 -13.00 0.68
N ILE A 50 4.93 -11.89 1.14
CA ILE A 50 5.31 -10.55 0.68
C ILE A 50 6.78 -10.27 1.03
N PRO A 51 7.62 -9.92 0.04
CA PRO A 51 9.05 -9.66 0.23
C PRO A 51 9.35 -8.68 1.36
N ALA A 52 10.46 -8.91 2.08
CA ALA A 52 10.87 -8.11 3.24
C ALA A 52 11.31 -6.67 2.88
N VAL A 53 11.58 -6.39 1.59
CA VAL A 53 11.90 -5.04 1.10
C VAL A 53 10.75 -4.05 1.34
N TYR A 54 9.51 -4.54 1.37
CA TYR A 54 8.33 -3.72 1.63
C TYR A 54 8.12 -3.51 3.13
N ARG A 55 8.17 -2.25 3.57
CA ARG A 55 8.02 -1.82 4.97
C ARG A 55 6.57 -1.91 5.48
N LEU A 56 6.01 -3.10 5.47
CA LEU A 56 4.62 -3.38 5.85
C LEU A 56 4.52 -3.87 7.30
N VAL A 57 3.43 -3.49 7.95
CA VAL A 57 3.05 -3.95 9.29
C VAL A 57 1.95 -5.00 9.16
N GLU A 58 2.14 -6.15 9.79
CA GLU A 58 1.10 -7.18 9.80
C GLU A 58 -0.10 -6.74 10.63
N THR A 59 -1.30 -7.00 10.11
CA THR A 59 -2.51 -6.92 10.92
C THR A 59 -2.60 -8.12 11.86
N SER A 60 -3.49 -8.01 12.84
CA SER A 60 -3.80 -9.13 13.72
C SER A 60 -4.59 -10.24 13.03
N SER A 61 -5.02 -10.10 11.76
CA SER A 61 -5.83 -11.08 11.00
C SER A 61 -5.16 -11.50 9.69
N ALA A 62 -5.41 -12.74 9.25
CA ALA A 62 -4.97 -13.22 7.93
C ALA A 62 -5.97 -12.87 6.81
N ASP A 63 -7.07 -12.18 7.14
CA ASP A 63 -8.11 -11.74 6.23
C ASP A 63 -7.68 -10.49 5.44
N TYR A 64 -7.88 -10.52 4.13
CA TYR A 64 -7.57 -9.42 3.22
C TYR A 64 -8.49 -8.20 3.41
N ALA A 65 -9.70 -8.37 3.95
CA ALA A 65 -10.58 -7.23 4.24
C ALA A 65 -9.97 -6.31 5.29
N VAL A 66 -9.42 -6.87 6.37
CA VAL A 66 -8.84 -6.12 7.50
C VAL A 66 -7.65 -5.26 7.06
N ARG A 67 -6.75 -5.77 6.23
CA ARG A 67 -5.64 -4.98 5.70
C ARG A 67 -6.12 -3.89 4.74
N THR A 68 -7.19 -4.13 3.98
CA THR A 68 -7.73 -3.17 3.01
C THR A 68 -8.34 -1.98 3.74
N GLU A 69 -9.22 -2.26 4.71
CA GLU A 69 -9.82 -1.24 5.57
C GLU A 69 -8.75 -0.39 6.26
N ARG A 70 -7.74 -1.02 6.88
CA ARG A 70 -6.67 -0.26 7.55
C ARG A 70 -5.88 0.64 6.60
N ASN A 71 -5.58 0.20 5.38
CA ASN A 71 -4.87 1.06 4.42
C ASN A 71 -5.76 2.22 3.95
N VAL A 72 -7.07 2.02 3.77
CA VAL A 72 -8.00 3.09 3.41
C VAL A 72 -8.13 4.11 4.54
N VAL A 73 -8.37 3.67 5.77
CA VAL A 73 -8.55 4.56 6.94
C VAL A 73 -7.28 5.36 7.27
N ASN A 74 -6.10 4.80 7.01
CA ASN A 74 -4.81 5.48 7.24
C ASN A 74 -4.29 6.24 6.01
N SER A 75 -5.13 6.44 4.99
CA SER A 75 -4.78 7.19 3.77
C SER A 75 -5.61 8.45 3.63
N HIS A 76 -4.99 9.51 3.12
CA HIS A 76 -5.68 10.76 2.79
C HIS A 76 -6.32 10.73 1.39
N CYS A 77 -5.75 9.96 0.47
CA CYS A 77 -6.21 9.87 -0.91
C CYS A 77 -6.01 8.43 -1.42
N PRO A 78 -6.98 7.53 -1.20
CA PRO A 78 -6.92 6.18 -1.76
C PRO A 78 -7.15 6.22 -3.27
N ALA A 79 -6.33 5.48 -4.01
CA ALA A 79 -6.47 5.29 -5.45
C ALA A 79 -6.69 3.81 -5.78
N VAL A 80 -7.52 3.53 -6.78
CA VAL A 80 -7.82 2.17 -7.26
C VAL A 80 -7.45 2.08 -8.74
N PHE A 81 -6.69 1.04 -9.10
CA PHE A 81 -6.28 0.77 -10.47
C PHE A 81 -6.93 -0.54 -10.94
N THR A 82 -7.64 -0.48 -12.07
CA THR A 82 -8.28 -1.64 -12.70
C THR A 82 -8.03 -1.60 -14.21
N PHE A 83 -7.92 -2.76 -14.85
CA PHE A 83 -7.94 -2.87 -16.30
C PHE A 83 -9.31 -3.44 -16.72
N GLY A 84 -9.96 -2.81 -17.71
CA GLY A 84 -11.29 -3.17 -18.20
C GLY A 84 -11.24 -4.13 -19.38
#